data_AF-A0A6C0HVI8-F1
#
_entry.id   AF-A0A6C0HVI8-F1
#
_cell.length_a   1.000
_cell.length_b   1.000
_cell.length_c   1.000
_cell.angle_alpha   90.00
_cell.angle_beta   90.00
_cell.angle_gamma   90.00
#
_symmetry.space_group_name_H-M   'P 1'
#
loop_
_entity.id
_entity.type
_entity.pdbx_description
1 polymer ?
#
loop_
_entity_poly.entity_id
_entity_poly.type
_entity_poly.pdbx_seq_one_letter_code
_entity_poly.pdbx_strand_id
1 'polypeptide(L)'
;MTMKCLAKDRNNNGCRNHVVDDTKFCKYHDYMIDYTEEMLEKCVCCSGCNKMRFLGENEKTCEKCRERAKKNQKNTRENIIMCKSEGCKFKKSDENEYCMKHQICLLVKEVTLRNKRLCFNYVRGCREELELDHKYNRCENCLIKDREKDKKRRGEAKVKCELVSENTTEKNCTVCCKACPMEMFYGVNNMVTKTCCMCREDNKKQDANRDKEHRNALARHRVYYNYQKWAKNRNILFAIDKDSFENLIKLPCNYCGIIQESGYNGVDRLNSDRIYELSNCVSCCQMCNYLKRTDTVEIFIKRIEHILTYNNHILGELFPELFSNHTHISYSIYKKRSVRRSIEFHLTESIFNAIIQMDCYICGKSTTNTHINGIDRFDSNCGYLSDNCRACCHSCNFLKNDYNYDEFMQKLLLIYKFTNKLI
;
A
#
# COMPACT_ATOMS: atom_id res chain seq x y z
N MET A 1 34.04 -33.52 -95.31
CA MET A 1 33.26 -34.19 -94.25
C MET A 1 32.77 -33.12 -93.29
N THR A 2 31.46 -32.96 -93.09
CA THR A 2 30.91 -31.98 -92.13
C THR A 2 31.16 -32.44 -90.69
N MET A 3 31.99 -31.72 -89.93
CA MET A 3 32.27 -32.05 -88.54
C MET A 3 31.00 -31.93 -87.67
N LYS A 4 30.80 -32.88 -86.76
CA LYS A 4 29.70 -32.88 -85.79
C LYS A 4 30.08 -32.09 -84.54
N CYS A 5 29.10 -31.43 -83.92
CA CYS A 5 29.31 -30.68 -82.69
C CYS A 5 29.75 -31.60 -81.53
N LEU A 6 30.81 -31.19 -80.82
CA LEU A 6 31.37 -31.97 -79.70
C LEU A 6 30.55 -31.93 -78.40
N ALA A 7 29.53 -31.08 -78.32
CA ALA A 7 28.70 -30.95 -77.12
C ALA A 7 27.65 -32.07 -77.00
N LYS A 8 27.09 -32.23 -75.80
CA LYS A 8 25.95 -33.10 -75.51
C LYS A 8 24.64 -32.30 -75.52
N ASP A 9 23.53 -32.96 -75.83
CA ASP A 9 22.19 -32.41 -75.68
C ASP A 9 21.71 -32.48 -74.22
N ARG A 10 20.53 -31.92 -73.95
CA ARG A 10 19.91 -31.89 -72.61
C ARG A 10 19.64 -33.27 -71.99
N ASN A 11 19.65 -34.32 -72.80
CA ASN A 11 19.44 -35.71 -72.40
C ASN A 11 20.77 -36.49 -72.33
N ASN A 12 21.91 -35.78 -72.33
CA ASN A 12 23.26 -36.34 -72.30
C ASN A 12 23.67 -37.14 -73.55
N ASN A 13 22.93 -37.01 -74.66
CA ASN A 13 23.30 -37.64 -75.94
C ASN A 13 24.19 -36.71 -76.76
N GLY A 14 24.98 -37.24 -77.70
CA GLY A 14 25.77 -36.42 -78.62
C GLY A 14 24.89 -35.44 -79.41
N CYS A 15 25.36 -34.19 -79.56
CA CYS A 15 24.63 -33.19 -80.32
C CYS A 15 24.41 -33.65 -81.77
N ARG A 16 23.18 -33.49 -82.27
CA ARG A 16 22.80 -33.89 -83.63
C ARG A 16 23.15 -32.84 -84.69
N ASN A 17 23.60 -31.66 -84.27
CA ASN A 17 23.87 -30.53 -85.17
C ASN A 17 25.32 -30.53 -85.66
N HIS A 18 25.53 -29.88 -86.80
CA HIS A 18 26.85 -29.66 -87.38
C HIS A 18 27.55 -28.44 -86.78
N VAL A 19 28.87 -28.48 -86.82
CA VAL A 19 29.73 -27.35 -86.43
C VAL A 19 29.47 -26.15 -87.35
N VAL A 20 29.51 -24.95 -86.78
CA VAL A 20 29.40 -23.69 -87.51
C VAL A 20 30.72 -22.92 -87.36
N ASP A 21 31.21 -22.35 -88.48
CA ASP A 21 32.49 -21.63 -88.60
C ASP A 21 33.71 -22.49 -88.19
N ASP A 22 34.86 -21.86 -87.89
CA ASP A 22 36.09 -22.53 -87.41
C ASP A 22 36.02 -22.97 -85.94
N THR A 23 34.81 -23.14 -85.38
CA THR A 23 34.61 -23.55 -83.99
C THR A 23 34.53 -25.08 -83.87
N LYS A 24 34.38 -25.60 -82.65
CA LYS A 24 34.11 -27.03 -82.39
C LYS A 24 32.62 -27.32 -82.11
N PHE A 25 31.76 -26.30 -82.20
CA PHE A 25 30.38 -26.35 -81.72
C PHE A 25 29.36 -25.85 -82.74
N CYS A 26 28.10 -26.27 -82.59
CA CYS A 26 27.00 -25.73 -83.40
C CYS A 26 26.53 -24.37 -82.87
N LYS A 27 25.72 -23.64 -83.65
CA LYS A 27 25.09 -22.36 -83.25
C LYS A 27 24.39 -22.38 -81.89
N TYR A 28 23.89 -23.54 -81.44
CA TYR A 28 23.20 -23.68 -80.15
C TYR A 28 24.14 -24.01 -78.98
N HIS A 29 25.40 -24.35 -79.26
CA HIS A 29 26.45 -24.69 -78.29
C HIS A 29 27.66 -23.74 -78.39
N ASP A 30 27.48 -22.61 -79.09
CA ASP A 30 28.45 -21.51 -79.22
C ASP A 30 29.00 -21.02 -77.87
N TYR A 31 28.17 -21.05 -76.82
CA TYR A 31 28.55 -20.68 -75.47
C TYR A 31 29.55 -21.64 -74.80
N MET A 32 29.93 -22.74 -75.45
CA MET A 32 30.87 -23.75 -74.98
C MET A 32 32.23 -23.68 -75.69
N ILE A 33 32.46 -22.70 -76.56
CA ILE A 33 33.70 -22.55 -77.35
C ILE A 33 34.95 -22.61 -76.46
N ASP A 34 34.89 -22.00 -75.27
CA ASP A 34 36.01 -21.92 -74.32
C ASP A 34 36.07 -23.10 -73.34
N TYR A 35 35.24 -24.14 -73.50
CA TYR A 35 35.24 -25.27 -72.58
C TYR A 35 36.40 -26.21 -72.90
N THR A 36 37.15 -26.60 -71.87
CA THR A 36 38.15 -27.65 -71.98
C THR A 36 37.48 -29.01 -72.19
N GLU A 37 38.22 -30.00 -72.67
CA GLU A 37 37.72 -31.37 -72.85
C GLU A 37 37.18 -31.96 -71.53
N GLU A 38 37.85 -31.67 -70.41
CA GLU A 38 37.39 -32.04 -69.07
C GLU A 38 36.07 -31.35 -68.70
N MET A 39 35.91 -30.06 -69.04
CA MET A 39 34.67 -29.33 -68.79
C MET A 39 33.51 -29.88 -69.61
N LEU A 40 33.75 -30.33 -70.85
CA LEU A 40 32.75 -30.96 -71.72
C LEU A 40 32.30 -32.33 -71.20
N GLU A 41 33.22 -33.12 -70.64
CA GLU A 41 32.91 -34.42 -70.06
C GLU A 41 32.04 -34.28 -68.81
N LYS A 42 32.38 -33.31 -67.94
CA LYS A 42 31.69 -33.00 -66.68
C LYS A 42 30.50 -32.04 -66.82
N CYS A 43 30.04 -31.75 -68.05
CA CYS A 43 28.86 -30.92 -68.25
C CYS A 43 27.57 -31.61 -67.77
N VAL A 44 26.73 -30.85 -67.06
CA VAL A 44 25.40 -31.27 -66.61
C VAL A 44 24.33 -30.28 -67.06
N CYS A 45 23.09 -30.74 -67.18
CA CYS A 45 21.98 -29.89 -67.60
C CYS A 45 21.56 -28.94 -66.47
N CYS A 46 21.60 -27.63 -66.72
CA CYS A 46 21.12 -26.62 -65.78
C CYS A 46 19.59 -26.65 -65.66
N SER A 47 19.04 -26.84 -64.46
CA SER A 47 17.59 -26.89 -64.23
C SER A 47 16.84 -25.56 -64.49
N GLY A 48 17.56 -24.44 -64.56
CA GLY A 48 16.97 -23.11 -64.76
C GLY A 48 16.86 -22.66 -66.23
N CYS A 49 17.74 -23.14 -67.11
CA CYS A 49 17.74 -22.77 -68.53
C CYS A 49 17.81 -23.96 -69.50
N ASN A 50 17.89 -25.19 -68.98
CA ASN A 50 17.93 -26.45 -69.73
C ASN A 50 19.08 -26.54 -70.75
N LYS A 51 20.17 -25.80 -70.52
CA LYS A 51 21.42 -25.84 -71.31
C LYS A 51 22.48 -26.67 -70.57
N MET A 52 23.32 -27.40 -71.32
CA MET A 52 24.47 -28.12 -70.76
C MET A 52 25.51 -27.12 -70.26
N ARG A 53 25.93 -27.23 -69.00
CA ARG A 53 26.87 -26.30 -68.38
C ARG A 53 27.86 -27.08 -67.52
N PHE A 54 29.09 -26.61 -67.46
CA PHE A 54 30.02 -27.05 -66.45
C PHE A 54 29.62 -26.39 -65.13
N LEU A 55 29.13 -27.19 -64.19
CA LEU A 55 28.65 -26.73 -62.87
C LEU A 55 29.57 -27.32 -61.79
N GLY A 56 29.71 -26.63 -60.65
CA GLY A 56 30.47 -27.16 -59.51
C GLY A 56 29.81 -28.41 -58.92
N GLU A 57 30.57 -29.17 -58.12
CA GLU A 57 30.03 -30.34 -57.41
C GLU A 57 28.76 -29.96 -56.62
N ASN A 58 27.67 -30.68 -56.86
CA ASN A 58 26.32 -30.45 -56.30
C ASN A 58 25.55 -29.20 -56.77
N GLU A 59 26.04 -28.43 -57.74
CA GLU A 59 25.28 -27.30 -58.30
C GLU A 59 24.26 -27.74 -59.36
N LYS A 60 22.99 -27.31 -59.22
CA LYS A 60 21.89 -27.66 -60.17
C LYS A 60 21.56 -26.57 -61.20
N THR A 61 22.06 -25.35 -61.02
CA THR A 61 21.75 -24.18 -61.87
C THR A 61 23.01 -23.45 -62.25
N CYS A 62 23.07 -22.81 -63.42
CA CYS A 62 24.21 -22.02 -63.84
C CYS A 62 24.20 -20.61 -63.23
N GLU A 63 25.37 -19.97 -63.22
CA GLU A 63 25.55 -18.61 -62.70
C GLU A 63 24.56 -17.60 -63.28
N LYS A 64 24.33 -17.60 -64.61
CA LYS A 64 23.33 -16.72 -65.25
C LYS A 64 21.90 -16.92 -64.70
N CYS A 65 21.53 -18.15 -64.35
CA CYS A 65 20.23 -18.43 -63.73
C CYS A 65 20.18 -17.97 -62.27
N ARG A 66 21.29 -18.10 -61.53
CA ARG A 66 21.42 -17.59 -60.16
C ARG A 66 21.34 -16.06 -60.11
N GLU A 67 22.05 -15.38 -61.01
CA GLU A 67 21.99 -13.92 -61.20
C GLU A 67 20.56 -13.45 -61.53
N ARG A 68 19.88 -14.14 -62.47
CA ARG A 68 18.47 -13.88 -62.78
C ARG A 68 17.56 -14.05 -61.56
N ALA A 69 17.76 -15.11 -60.77
CA ALA A 69 16.98 -15.35 -59.55
C ALA A 69 17.22 -14.27 -58.49
N LYS A 70 18.49 -13.85 -58.27
CA LYS A 70 18.83 -12.72 -57.39
C LYS A 70 18.14 -11.43 -57.83
N LYS A 71 18.17 -11.12 -59.13
CA LYS A 71 17.53 -9.93 -59.70
C LYS A 71 16.01 -9.96 -59.52
N ASN A 72 15.37 -11.10 -59.77
CA ASN A 72 13.94 -11.29 -59.55
C ASN A 72 13.57 -11.16 -58.06
N GLN A 73 14.36 -11.73 -57.15
CA GLN A 73 14.11 -11.62 -55.72
C GLN A 73 14.28 -10.19 -55.21
N LYS A 74 15.27 -9.45 -55.73
CA LYS A 74 15.46 -8.01 -55.46
C LYS A 74 14.26 -7.19 -55.94
N ASN A 75 13.82 -7.39 -57.17
CA ASN A 75 12.62 -6.73 -57.72
C ASN A 75 11.35 -7.05 -56.91
N THR A 76 11.17 -8.30 -56.45
CA THR A 76 10.02 -8.66 -55.62
C THR A 76 10.07 -7.96 -54.26
N ARG A 77 11.25 -7.81 -53.64
CA ARG A 77 11.40 -7.09 -52.36
C ARG A 77 11.12 -5.60 -52.49
N GLU A 78 11.57 -4.98 -53.57
CA GLU A 78 11.39 -3.53 -53.82
C GLU A 78 9.93 -3.16 -54.10
N ASN A 79 9.11 -4.08 -54.61
CA ASN A 79 7.70 -3.83 -54.96
C ASN A 79 6.69 -4.20 -53.85
N ILE A 80 7.13 -4.70 -52.68
CA ILE A 80 6.23 -5.02 -51.57
C ILE A 80 5.93 -3.75 -50.77
N ILE A 81 4.68 -3.29 -50.84
CA ILE A 81 4.21 -2.18 -49.99
C ILE A 81 3.96 -2.69 -48.56
N MET A 82 4.61 -2.04 -47.61
CA MET A 82 4.59 -2.41 -46.20
C MET A 82 3.40 -1.79 -45.46
N CYS A 83 3.03 -2.40 -44.34
CA CYS A 83 2.02 -1.90 -43.42
C CYS A 83 2.40 -0.53 -42.86
N LYS A 84 1.43 0.40 -42.79
CA LYS A 84 1.62 1.77 -42.27
C LYS A 84 1.84 1.86 -40.76
N SER A 85 1.56 0.79 -40.01
CA SER A 85 1.81 0.77 -38.56
C SER A 85 3.31 0.89 -38.25
N GLU A 86 3.66 1.75 -37.30
CA GLU A 86 5.04 2.05 -36.93
C GLU A 86 5.79 0.77 -36.50
N GLY A 87 6.97 0.54 -37.06
CA GLY A 87 7.79 -0.64 -36.79
C GLY A 87 7.28 -1.96 -37.38
N CYS A 88 6.18 -1.98 -38.15
CA CYS A 88 5.62 -3.20 -38.70
C CYS A 88 6.32 -3.67 -39.99
N LYS A 89 6.84 -4.90 -39.97
CA LYS A 89 7.54 -5.53 -41.12
C LYS A 89 6.65 -6.40 -42.02
N PHE A 90 5.34 -6.37 -41.84
CA PHE A 90 4.41 -7.16 -42.66
C PHE A 90 3.92 -6.35 -43.87
N LYS A 91 3.65 -7.04 -44.99
CA LYS A 91 2.94 -6.47 -46.15
C LYS A 91 1.57 -5.93 -45.71
N LYS A 92 1.14 -4.82 -46.30
CA LYS A 92 -0.23 -4.32 -46.11
C LYS A 92 -1.27 -5.31 -46.65
N SER A 93 -2.51 -5.20 -46.16
CA SER A 93 -3.67 -5.89 -46.72
C SER A 93 -3.92 -5.42 -48.16
N ASP A 94 -4.63 -6.23 -48.93
CA ASP A 94 -5.09 -5.83 -50.27
C ASP A 94 -6.20 -4.75 -50.16
N GLU A 95 -6.94 -4.73 -49.05
CA GLU A 95 -8.07 -3.82 -48.81
C GLU A 95 -7.67 -2.46 -48.22
N ASN A 96 -6.56 -2.38 -47.48
CA ASN A 96 -6.21 -1.16 -46.74
C ASN A 96 -4.70 -1.02 -46.44
N GLU A 97 -4.32 0.12 -45.87
CA GLU A 97 -2.93 0.49 -45.57
C GLU A 97 -2.27 -0.35 -44.44
N TYR A 98 -3.01 -1.22 -43.77
CA TYR A 98 -2.53 -1.99 -42.61
C TYR A 98 -2.47 -3.49 -42.92
N CYS A 99 -1.57 -4.23 -42.27
CA CYS A 99 -1.56 -5.69 -42.36
C CYS A 99 -2.72 -6.31 -41.57
N MET A 100 -2.98 -7.61 -41.74
CA MET A 100 -4.06 -8.32 -41.03
C MET A 100 -3.98 -8.25 -39.50
N LYS A 101 -2.81 -7.96 -38.91
CA LYS A 101 -2.64 -7.77 -37.47
C LYS A 101 -2.94 -6.34 -36.98
N HIS A 102 -2.95 -5.36 -37.88
CA HIS A 102 -3.12 -3.93 -37.56
C HIS A 102 -4.44 -3.36 -38.08
N GLN A 103 -5.42 -4.22 -38.39
CA GLN A 103 -6.74 -3.79 -38.84
C GLN A 103 -7.44 -2.86 -37.82
N ILE A 104 -7.13 -3.03 -36.53
CA ILE A 104 -7.65 -2.17 -35.47
C ILE A 104 -7.26 -0.69 -35.60
N CYS A 105 -6.16 -0.38 -36.31
CA CYS A 105 -5.74 1.00 -36.55
C CYS A 105 -6.74 1.77 -37.43
N LEU A 106 -7.53 1.08 -38.25
CA LEU A 106 -8.62 1.70 -39.00
C LEU A 106 -9.72 2.19 -38.07
N LEU A 107 -10.17 1.33 -37.16
CA LEU A 107 -11.17 1.70 -36.16
C LEU A 107 -10.70 2.87 -35.29
N VAL A 108 -9.42 2.87 -34.87
CA VAL A 108 -8.86 4.00 -34.13
C VAL A 108 -8.98 5.29 -34.95
N LYS A 109 -8.61 5.28 -36.23
CA LYS A 109 -8.75 6.44 -37.12
C LYS A 109 -10.20 6.90 -37.26
N GLU A 110 -11.13 5.98 -37.50
CA GLU A 110 -12.57 6.27 -37.66
C GLU A 110 -13.20 6.88 -36.41
N VAL A 111 -12.80 6.43 -35.23
CA VAL A 111 -13.27 6.97 -33.96
C VAL A 111 -12.68 8.36 -33.71
N THR A 112 -11.39 8.56 -34.01
CA THR A 112 -10.75 9.87 -33.93
C THR A 112 -11.39 10.88 -34.89
N LEU A 113 -11.76 10.46 -36.11
CA LEU A 113 -12.49 11.33 -37.06
C LEU A 113 -13.86 11.77 -36.53
N ARG A 114 -14.48 10.98 -35.65
CA ARG A 114 -15.73 11.32 -34.95
C ARG A 114 -15.52 12.13 -33.67
N ASN A 115 -14.31 12.65 -33.47
CA ASN A 115 -13.91 13.42 -32.29
C ASN A 115 -14.12 12.65 -30.96
N LYS A 116 -13.92 11.33 -31.00
CA LYS A 116 -14.00 10.42 -29.85
C LYS A 116 -12.68 9.66 -29.72
N ARG A 117 -12.56 8.89 -28.64
CA ARG A 117 -11.44 7.95 -28.44
C ARG A 117 -11.95 6.58 -28.03
N LEU A 118 -11.20 5.53 -28.37
CA LEU A 118 -11.54 4.18 -27.92
C LEU A 118 -11.18 3.96 -26.45
N CYS A 119 -11.96 3.11 -25.77
CA CYS A 119 -11.58 2.53 -24.49
C CYS A 119 -10.21 1.85 -24.59
N PHE A 120 -9.29 2.12 -23.66
CA PHE A 120 -7.91 1.60 -23.64
C PHE A 120 -7.80 0.07 -23.84
N ASN A 121 -8.82 -0.69 -23.40
CA ASN A 121 -8.87 -2.13 -23.61
C ASN A 121 -9.28 -2.52 -25.04
N TYR A 122 -9.26 -1.60 -26.02
CA TYR A 122 -9.57 -1.91 -27.41
C TYR A 122 -8.56 -2.89 -28.02
N VAL A 123 -7.31 -2.82 -27.60
CA VAL A 123 -6.27 -3.80 -27.95
C VAL A 123 -6.58 -5.20 -27.39
N ARG A 124 -7.50 -5.32 -26.43
CA ARG A 124 -7.98 -6.58 -25.81
C ARG A 124 -9.41 -6.93 -26.23
N GLY A 125 -9.95 -6.30 -27.27
CA GLY A 125 -11.27 -6.61 -27.83
C GLY A 125 -12.41 -5.67 -27.42
N CYS A 126 -12.17 -4.65 -26.59
CA CYS A 126 -13.21 -3.64 -26.32
C CYS A 126 -13.42 -2.74 -27.57
N ARG A 127 -14.64 -2.32 -27.84
CA ARG A 127 -14.95 -1.43 -28.98
C ARG A 127 -15.72 -0.18 -28.57
N GLU A 128 -15.84 0.06 -27.26
CA GLU A 128 -16.54 1.22 -26.72
C GLU A 128 -15.82 2.52 -27.11
N GLU A 129 -16.59 3.48 -27.57
CA GLU A 129 -16.15 4.84 -27.87
C GLU A 129 -16.45 5.75 -26.68
N LEU A 130 -15.48 6.56 -26.32
CA LEU A 130 -15.51 7.47 -25.19
C LEU A 130 -15.40 8.90 -25.70
N GLU A 131 -16.12 9.79 -25.05
CA GLU A 131 -15.89 11.23 -25.21
C GLU A 131 -14.46 11.59 -24.78
N LEU A 132 -13.92 12.65 -25.37
CA LEU A 132 -12.55 13.08 -25.11
C LEU A 132 -12.35 13.52 -23.65
N ASP A 133 -13.37 14.11 -23.03
CA ASP A 133 -13.40 14.57 -21.65
C ASP A 133 -13.77 13.47 -20.63
N HIS A 134 -14.06 12.24 -21.10
CA HIS A 134 -14.39 11.14 -20.22
C HIS A 134 -13.29 10.90 -19.19
N LYS A 135 -13.67 10.93 -17.90
CA LYS A 135 -12.76 10.91 -16.74
C LYS A 135 -11.69 9.81 -16.74
N TYR A 136 -11.98 8.66 -17.34
CA TYR A 136 -11.09 7.49 -17.33
C TYR A 136 -10.72 7.04 -18.74
N ASN A 137 -9.57 6.39 -18.89
CA ASN A 137 -9.15 5.83 -20.19
C ASN A 137 -9.85 4.51 -20.55
N ARG A 138 -10.64 3.94 -19.65
CA ARG A 138 -11.43 2.71 -19.87
C ARG A 138 -12.91 3.03 -19.71
N CYS A 139 -13.76 2.33 -20.47
CA CYS A 139 -15.20 2.41 -20.30
C CYS A 139 -15.67 1.79 -18.98
N GLU A 140 -16.87 2.15 -18.52
CA GLU A 140 -17.42 1.68 -17.25
C GLU A 140 -17.53 0.16 -17.19
N ASN A 141 -17.92 -0.50 -18.29
CA ASN A 141 -17.96 -1.96 -18.38
C ASN A 141 -16.60 -2.63 -18.15
N CYS A 142 -15.52 -2.06 -18.71
CA CYS A 142 -14.17 -2.56 -18.45
C CYS A 142 -13.74 -2.30 -17.01
N LEU A 143 -14.08 -1.14 -16.46
CA LEU A 143 -13.78 -0.79 -15.07
C LEU A 143 -14.49 -1.70 -14.09
N ILE A 144 -15.78 -2.01 -14.28
CA ILE A 144 -16.55 -2.95 -13.46
C ILE A 144 -15.88 -4.32 -13.48
N LYS A 145 -15.55 -4.86 -14.67
CA LYS A 145 -14.85 -6.15 -14.80
C LYS A 145 -13.49 -6.15 -14.08
N ASP A 146 -12.73 -5.06 -14.16
CA ASP A 146 -11.45 -4.94 -13.46
C ASP A 146 -11.64 -4.86 -11.93
N ARG A 147 -12.66 -4.14 -11.44
CA ARG A 147 -13.02 -4.06 -10.01
C ARG A 147 -13.43 -5.42 -9.46
N GLU A 148 -14.25 -6.19 -10.19
CA GLU A 148 -14.67 -7.53 -9.78
C GLU A 148 -13.51 -8.51 -9.71
N LYS A 149 -12.62 -8.48 -10.71
CA LYS A 149 -11.38 -9.28 -10.71
C LYS A 149 -10.48 -8.91 -9.54
N ASP A 150 -10.27 -7.62 -9.26
CA ASP A 150 -9.47 -7.18 -8.11
C ASP A 150 -10.12 -7.59 -6.78
N LYS A 151 -11.43 -7.45 -6.64
CA LYS A 151 -12.21 -7.88 -5.46
C LYS A 151 -12.04 -9.37 -5.21
N LYS A 152 -12.18 -10.20 -6.25
CA LYS A 152 -11.96 -11.66 -6.16
C LYS A 152 -10.53 -11.97 -5.72
N ARG A 153 -9.52 -11.38 -6.38
CA ARG A 153 -8.10 -11.56 -6.07
C ARG A 153 -7.76 -11.19 -4.62
N ARG A 154 -8.27 -10.06 -4.13
CA ARG A 154 -8.09 -9.64 -2.73
C ARG A 154 -8.82 -10.53 -1.73
N GLY A 155 -10.01 -11.02 -2.10
CA GLY A 155 -10.76 -12.00 -1.30
C GLY A 155 -9.97 -13.30 -1.11
N GLU A 156 -9.43 -13.86 -2.19
CA GLU A 156 -8.58 -15.05 -2.14
C GLU A 156 -7.31 -14.82 -1.31
N ALA A 157 -6.64 -13.67 -1.47
CA ALA A 157 -5.46 -13.33 -0.68
C ALA A 157 -5.79 -13.19 0.83
N LYS A 158 -6.97 -12.68 1.18
CA LYS A 158 -7.43 -12.58 2.57
C LYS A 158 -7.63 -13.96 3.20
N VAL A 159 -8.29 -14.88 2.50
CA VAL A 159 -8.47 -16.26 2.97
C VAL A 159 -7.11 -16.92 3.18
N LYS A 160 -6.20 -16.82 2.21
CA LYS A 160 -4.83 -17.35 2.33
C LYS A 160 -4.03 -16.72 3.46
N CYS A 161 -4.23 -15.43 3.73
CA CYS A 161 -3.59 -14.72 4.84
C CYS A 161 -4.08 -15.19 6.23
N GLU A 162 -5.29 -15.72 6.33
CA GLU A 162 -5.91 -16.16 7.58
C GLU A 162 -5.66 -17.65 7.88
N LEU A 163 -5.39 -18.48 6.85
CA LEU A 163 -5.11 -19.92 6.96
C LEU A 163 -3.65 -20.27 7.33
N VAL A 164 -2.87 -19.29 7.77
CA VAL A 164 -1.42 -19.41 8.00
C VAL A 164 -1.16 -20.16 9.32
N SER A 165 -0.49 -21.32 9.27
CA SER A 165 -0.12 -22.11 10.46
C SER A 165 1.15 -21.58 11.14
N GLU A 166 1.40 -21.97 12.39
CA GLU A 166 2.48 -21.44 13.25
C GLU A 166 3.91 -21.59 12.65
N ASN A 167 4.12 -22.49 11.67
CA ASN A 167 5.43 -22.81 11.08
C ASN A 167 5.59 -22.40 9.60
N THR A 168 4.90 -21.35 9.14
CA THR A 168 4.95 -20.90 7.74
C THR A 168 6.04 -19.85 7.50
N THR A 169 6.81 -20.02 6.42
CA THR A 169 7.88 -19.11 5.99
C THR A 169 7.38 -17.92 5.15
N GLU A 170 6.19 -18.07 4.56
CA GLU A 170 5.57 -17.08 3.67
C GLU A 170 4.12 -16.81 4.04
N LYS A 171 3.66 -15.59 3.75
CA LYS A 171 2.30 -15.13 3.99
C LYS A 171 1.78 -14.29 2.82
N ASN A 172 0.49 -14.42 2.51
CA ASN A 172 -0.14 -13.63 1.45
C ASN A 172 -0.52 -12.22 1.92
N CYS A 173 -0.08 -11.20 1.18
CA CYS A 173 -0.46 -9.83 1.43
C CYS A 173 -1.88 -9.54 0.92
N THR A 174 -2.74 -8.97 1.76
CA THR A 174 -4.13 -8.59 1.40
C THR A 174 -4.25 -7.40 0.44
N VAL A 175 -3.14 -6.70 0.16
CA VAL A 175 -3.12 -5.51 -0.72
C VAL A 175 -2.53 -5.83 -2.09
N CYS A 176 -1.29 -6.35 -2.16
CA CYS A 176 -0.67 -6.70 -3.44
C CYS A 176 -1.00 -8.13 -3.91
N CYS A 177 -1.64 -8.94 -3.05
CA CYS A 177 -2.04 -10.32 -3.31
C CYS A 177 -0.87 -11.31 -3.56
N LYS A 178 0.37 -10.90 -3.30
CA LYS A 178 1.58 -11.74 -3.44
C LYS A 178 1.83 -12.52 -2.16
N ALA A 179 2.40 -13.73 -2.30
CA ALA A 179 3.08 -14.41 -1.20
C ALA A 179 4.41 -13.67 -0.96
N CYS A 180 4.69 -13.35 0.30
CA CYS A 180 5.89 -12.64 0.71
C CYS A 180 6.47 -13.31 1.96
N PRO A 181 7.79 -13.20 2.19
CA PRO A 181 8.42 -13.69 3.42
C PRO A 181 7.74 -13.12 4.68
N MET A 182 7.66 -13.94 5.73
CA MET A 182 7.00 -13.58 6.99
C MET A 182 7.60 -12.31 7.64
N GLU A 183 8.90 -12.09 7.47
CA GLU A 183 9.62 -10.88 7.89
C GLU A 183 8.98 -9.57 7.39
N MET A 184 8.36 -9.58 6.22
CA MET A 184 7.70 -8.41 5.65
C MET A 184 6.39 -8.05 6.37
N PHE A 185 5.88 -8.92 7.24
CA PHE A 185 4.59 -8.75 7.93
C PHE A 185 4.74 -8.23 9.36
N TYR A 186 5.94 -8.18 9.93
CA TYR A 186 6.13 -7.59 11.25
C TYR A 186 5.89 -6.08 11.20
N GLY A 187 5.00 -5.62 12.07
CA GLY A 187 4.69 -4.22 12.30
C GLY A 187 5.36 -3.69 13.57
N VAL A 188 4.75 -2.66 14.16
CA VAL A 188 5.17 -2.11 15.45
C VAL A 188 5.02 -3.19 16.53
N ASN A 189 5.98 -3.24 17.47
CA ASN A 189 6.01 -4.21 18.56
C ASN A 189 6.00 -5.68 18.09
N ASN A 190 6.60 -5.99 16.93
CA ASN A 190 6.63 -7.32 16.32
C ASN A 190 5.26 -7.96 16.08
N MET A 191 4.18 -7.17 16.03
CA MET A 191 2.86 -7.70 15.71
C MET A 191 2.78 -8.10 14.23
N VAL A 192 2.30 -9.31 13.96
CA VAL A 192 2.13 -9.80 12.59
C VAL A 192 0.91 -9.14 11.94
N THR A 193 1.14 -8.43 10.85
CA THR A 193 0.11 -7.71 10.09
C THR A 193 -0.49 -8.57 8.95
N LYS A 194 -1.54 -8.06 8.29
CA LYS A 194 -2.17 -8.67 7.08
C LYS A 194 -1.60 -8.13 5.76
N THR A 195 -0.65 -7.20 5.82
CA THR A 195 -0.11 -6.46 4.67
C THR A 195 1.40 -6.47 4.71
N CYS A 196 2.10 -6.57 3.59
CA CYS A 196 3.57 -6.53 3.58
C CYS A 196 4.09 -5.11 3.77
N CYS A 197 5.32 -4.96 4.27
CA CYS A 197 5.96 -3.67 4.55
C CYS A 197 5.96 -2.72 3.35
N MET A 198 6.23 -3.23 2.14
CA MET A 198 6.20 -2.43 0.91
C MET A 198 4.82 -1.79 0.68
N CYS A 199 3.74 -2.55 0.82
CA CYS A 199 2.38 -2.02 0.68
C CYS A 199 2.04 -1.02 1.81
N ARG A 200 2.58 -1.21 3.02
CA ARG A 200 2.38 -0.26 4.12
C ARG A 200 3.12 1.05 3.85
N GLU A 201 4.35 1.00 3.33
CA GLU A 201 5.12 2.19 2.95
C GLU A 201 4.49 2.95 1.78
N ASP A 202 4.02 2.24 0.75
CA ASP A 202 3.29 2.88 -0.35
C ASP A 202 2.00 3.55 0.13
N ASN A 203 1.30 2.92 1.08
CA ASN A 203 0.11 3.50 1.70
C ASN A 203 0.46 4.78 2.48
N LYS A 204 1.56 4.78 3.26
CA LYS A 204 2.04 5.99 3.96
C LYS A 204 2.34 7.14 3.00
N LYS A 205 3.01 6.86 1.87
CA LYS A 205 3.29 7.87 0.83
C LYS A 205 2.01 8.44 0.23
N GLN A 206 1.04 7.58 -0.08
CA GLN A 206 -0.26 8.02 -0.57
C GLN A 206 -1.02 8.84 0.48
N ASP A 207 -0.98 8.43 1.74
CA ASP A 207 -1.58 9.17 2.85
C ASP A 207 -0.89 10.53 3.07
N ALA A 208 0.42 10.67 2.81
CA ALA A 208 1.09 11.97 2.87
C ALA A 208 0.55 12.96 1.82
N ASN A 209 0.18 12.45 0.63
CA ASN A 209 -0.37 13.26 -0.46
C ASN A 209 -1.87 13.58 -0.30
N ARG A 210 -2.56 12.96 0.68
CA ARG A 210 -3.97 13.25 0.95
C ARG A 210 -4.10 14.56 1.70
N ASP A 211 -5.05 15.38 1.25
CA ASP A 211 -5.45 16.60 1.96
C ASP A 211 -5.70 16.30 3.44
N LYS A 212 -4.86 16.89 4.28
CA LYS A 212 -4.87 16.71 5.73
C LYS A 212 -6.17 17.24 6.33
N GLU A 213 -6.67 18.37 5.84
CA GLU A 213 -7.88 18.98 6.39
C GLU A 213 -9.12 18.20 5.99
N HIS A 214 -9.21 17.72 4.74
CA HIS A 214 -10.30 16.84 4.34
C HIS A 214 -10.38 15.56 5.19
N ARG A 215 -9.23 14.94 5.49
CA ARG A 215 -9.16 13.78 6.40
C ARG A 215 -9.58 14.12 7.82
N ASN A 216 -9.10 15.24 8.35
CA ASN A 216 -9.44 15.71 9.69
C ASN A 216 -10.94 16.03 9.81
N ALA A 217 -11.54 16.66 8.80
CA ALA A 217 -12.98 16.91 8.72
C ALA A 217 -13.79 15.60 8.77
N LEU A 218 -13.40 14.60 7.98
CA LEU A 218 -14.05 13.27 8.03
C LEU A 218 -13.87 12.58 9.39
N ALA A 219 -12.73 12.78 10.05
CA ALA A 219 -12.49 12.25 11.40
C ALA A 219 -13.40 12.93 12.43
N ARG A 220 -13.49 14.27 12.44
CA ARG A 220 -14.39 15.05 13.31
C ARG A 220 -15.85 14.63 13.14
N HIS A 221 -16.28 14.39 11.90
CA HIS A 221 -17.60 13.86 11.60
C HIS A 221 -17.87 12.55 12.35
N ARG A 222 -16.92 11.60 12.33
CA ARG A 222 -17.05 10.33 13.06
C ARG A 222 -17.06 10.51 14.58
N VAL A 223 -16.30 11.49 15.09
CA VAL A 223 -16.26 11.78 16.54
C VAL A 223 -17.64 12.18 17.05
N TYR A 224 -18.39 13.02 16.33
CA TYR A 224 -19.76 13.37 16.69
C TYR A 224 -20.66 12.14 16.91
N TYR A 225 -20.70 11.22 15.94
CA TYR A 225 -21.50 9.99 16.06
C TYR A 225 -20.99 9.05 17.15
N ASN A 226 -19.68 9.04 17.43
CA ASN A 226 -19.14 8.28 18.55
C ASN A 226 -19.69 8.81 19.88
N TYR A 227 -19.74 10.13 20.07
CA TYR A 227 -20.32 10.74 21.26
C TYR A 227 -21.82 10.43 21.40
N GLN A 228 -22.60 10.52 20.32
CA GLN A 228 -24.01 10.11 20.34
C GLN A 228 -24.17 8.64 20.74
N LYS A 229 -23.34 7.76 20.18
CA LYS A 229 -23.34 6.32 20.51
C LYS A 229 -22.95 6.08 21.98
N TRP A 230 -21.91 6.74 22.48
CA TRP A 230 -21.46 6.60 23.86
C TRP A 230 -22.49 7.13 24.86
N ALA A 231 -23.12 8.26 24.55
CA ALA A 231 -24.20 8.84 25.35
C ALA A 231 -25.40 7.90 25.41
N LYS A 232 -25.84 7.37 24.25
CA LYS A 232 -26.90 6.37 24.15
C LYS A 232 -26.61 5.11 24.97
N ASN A 233 -25.40 4.56 24.86
CA ASN A 233 -24.99 3.35 25.61
C ASN A 233 -24.98 3.56 27.13
N ARG A 234 -24.90 4.81 27.60
CA ARG A 234 -24.91 5.17 29.02
C ARG A 234 -26.25 5.76 29.47
N ASN A 235 -27.27 5.78 28.60
CA ASN A 235 -28.56 6.43 28.84
C ASN A 235 -28.45 7.92 29.22
N ILE A 236 -27.54 8.64 28.55
CA ILE A 236 -27.37 10.09 28.70
C ILE A 236 -27.90 10.76 27.42
N LEU A 237 -28.79 11.75 27.56
CA LEU A 237 -29.27 12.52 26.41
C LEU A 237 -28.13 13.34 25.78
N PHE A 238 -28.08 13.33 24.45
CA PHE A 238 -27.13 14.13 23.67
C PHE A 238 -27.87 15.24 22.90
N ALA A 239 -27.96 16.42 23.51
CA ALA A 239 -28.69 17.59 23.03
C ALA A 239 -27.74 18.67 22.47
N ILE A 240 -26.71 18.25 21.73
CA ILE A 240 -25.81 19.15 21.00
C ILE A 240 -25.94 18.82 19.51
N ASP A 241 -26.27 19.81 18.69
CA ASP A 241 -26.29 19.66 17.24
C ASP A 241 -24.86 19.55 16.68
N LYS A 242 -24.76 19.11 15.43
CA LYS A 242 -23.47 18.80 14.82
C LYS A 242 -22.56 20.03 14.66
N ASP A 243 -23.12 21.16 14.27
CA ASP A 243 -22.34 22.37 14.00
C ASP A 243 -21.82 22.96 15.32
N SER A 244 -22.67 23.01 16.34
CA SER A 244 -22.27 23.41 17.69
C SER A 244 -21.20 22.49 18.28
N PHE A 245 -21.29 21.17 18.05
CA PHE A 245 -20.27 20.21 18.48
C PHE A 245 -18.93 20.45 17.79
N GLU A 246 -18.93 20.65 16.46
CA GLU A 246 -17.72 20.91 15.69
C GLU A 246 -17.00 22.20 16.12
N ASN A 247 -17.78 23.23 16.49
CA ASN A 247 -17.23 24.47 17.04
C ASN A 247 -16.67 24.26 18.44
N LEU A 248 -17.38 23.52 19.30
CA LEU A 248 -16.97 23.23 20.67
C LEU A 248 -15.61 22.53 20.73
N ILE A 249 -15.42 21.45 19.95
CA ILE A 249 -14.18 20.66 20.01
C ILE A 249 -12.93 21.39 19.46
N LYS A 250 -13.12 22.48 18.71
CA LYS A 250 -12.01 23.31 18.20
C LYS A 250 -11.50 24.31 19.23
N LEU A 251 -12.25 24.55 20.31
CA LEU A 251 -11.83 25.46 21.36
C LEU A 251 -10.63 24.89 22.14
N PRO A 252 -9.76 25.75 22.70
CA PRO A 252 -8.76 25.33 23.69
C PRO A 252 -9.39 24.57 24.85
N CYS A 253 -8.63 23.68 25.48
CA CYS A 253 -9.12 22.92 26.63
C CYS A 253 -9.47 23.88 27.78
N ASN A 254 -10.67 23.74 28.31
CA ASN A 254 -11.22 24.58 29.39
C ASN A 254 -10.36 24.59 30.66
N TYR A 255 -9.57 23.54 30.90
CA TYR A 255 -8.79 23.40 32.14
C TYR A 255 -7.30 23.71 31.99
N CYS A 256 -6.73 23.62 30.79
CA CYS A 256 -5.28 23.79 30.61
C CYS A 256 -4.89 24.60 29.36
N GLY A 257 -5.86 25.08 28.59
CA GLY A 257 -5.63 25.95 27.44
C GLY A 257 -5.02 25.29 26.19
N ILE A 258 -4.74 23.98 26.20
CA ILE A 258 -4.11 23.33 25.04
C ILE A 258 -5.12 22.93 23.96
N ILE A 259 -4.62 22.82 22.72
CA ILE A 259 -5.26 22.09 21.62
C ILE A 259 -4.36 20.89 21.31
N GLN A 260 -4.94 19.69 21.24
CA GLN A 260 -4.18 18.47 20.93
C GLN A 260 -3.64 18.49 19.49
N GLU A 261 -2.62 17.67 19.21
CA GLU A 261 -1.97 17.58 17.89
C GLU A 261 -2.93 17.24 16.74
N SER A 262 -4.04 16.55 17.05
CA SER A 262 -5.13 16.27 16.10
C SER A 262 -5.86 17.53 15.61
N GLY A 263 -5.60 18.69 16.20
CA GLY A 263 -6.25 19.96 15.89
C GLY A 263 -7.63 20.15 16.53
N TYR A 264 -8.02 19.25 17.45
CA TYR A 264 -9.26 19.33 18.19
C TYR A 264 -9.18 18.56 19.53
N ASN A 265 -10.01 18.96 20.48
CA ASN A 265 -10.16 18.36 21.80
C ASN A 265 -11.38 17.44 21.88
N GLY A 266 -11.56 16.77 23.01
CA GLY A 266 -12.82 16.11 23.34
C GLY A 266 -13.81 17.07 23.99
N VAL A 267 -14.90 16.51 24.49
CA VAL A 267 -15.91 17.20 25.30
C VAL A 267 -15.91 16.63 26.72
N ASP A 268 -15.83 17.51 27.71
CA ASP A 268 -16.11 17.22 29.12
C ASP A 268 -17.48 17.77 29.51
N ARG A 269 -18.14 17.09 30.46
CA ARG A 269 -19.36 17.58 31.11
C ARG A 269 -18.99 18.19 32.45
N LEU A 270 -19.26 19.49 32.62
CA LEU A 270 -18.98 20.22 33.86
C LEU A 270 -19.59 19.50 35.06
N ASN A 271 -20.87 19.13 34.94
CA ASN A 271 -21.54 18.20 35.84
C ASN A 271 -21.80 16.86 35.12
N SER A 272 -21.21 15.79 35.66
CA SER A 272 -21.29 14.42 35.09
C SER A 272 -22.67 13.76 35.22
N ASP A 273 -23.53 14.27 36.09
CA ASP A 273 -24.90 13.78 36.28
C ASP A 273 -25.90 14.43 35.31
N ARG A 274 -25.48 15.49 34.61
CA ARG A 274 -26.28 16.20 33.62
C ARG A 274 -26.04 15.67 32.19
N ILE A 275 -26.96 16.00 31.30
CA ILE A 275 -26.94 15.62 29.88
C ILE A 275 -25.82 16.34 29.11
N TYR A 276 -25.58 15.94 27.86
CA TYR A 276 -24.76 16.74 26.95
C TYR A 276 -25.62 17.88 26.38
N GLU A 277 -25.40 19.08 26.85
CA GLU A 277 -26.02 20.32 26.40
C GLU A 277 -24.95 21.42 26.43
N LEU A 278 -25.08 22.45 25.60
CA LEU A 278 -24.02 23.46 25.45
C LEU A 278 -23.65 24.17 26.76
N SER A 279 -24.62 24.39 27.66
CA SER A 279 -24.35 25.00 28.98
C SER A 279 -23.62 24.09 29.96
N ASN A 280 -23.61 22.77 29.73
CA ASN A 280 -22.95 21.79 30.59
C ASN A 280 -21.67 21.20 29.95
N CYS A 281 -21.38 21.53 28.70
CA CYS A 281 -20.30 20.92 27.94
C CYS A 281 -19.21 21.92 27.57
N VAL A 282 -17.96 21.53 27.81
CA VAL A 282 -16.79 22.34 27.48
C VAL A 282 -15.77 21.53 26.68
N SER A 283 -14.96 22.23 25.88
CA SER A 283 -13.81 21.62 25.22
C SER A 283 -12.80 21.13 26.24
N CYS A 284 -12.36 19.88 26.12
CA CYS A 284 -11.45 19.28 27.08
C CYS A 284 -10.49 18.29 26.43
N CYS A 285 -9.20 18.46 26.66
CA CYS A 285 -8.20 17.48 26.25
C CYS A 285 -8.41 16.15 26.99
N GLN A 286 -7.94 15.05 26.40
CA GLN A 286 -8.16 13.71 26.97
C GLN A 286 -7.68 13.59 28.41
N MET A 287 -6.48 14.11 28.71
CA MET A 287 -5.88 13.98 30.03
C MET A 287 -6.66 14.76 31.10
N CYS A 288 -7.12 15.99 30.82
CA CYS A 288 -7.92 16.74 31.80
C CYS A 288 -9.28 16.06 32.06
N ASN A 289 -9.94 15.54 31.01
CA ASN A 289 -11.20 14.82 31.17
C ASN A 289 -11.02 13.55 32.00
N TYR A 290 -9.90 12.84 31.78
CA TYR A 290 -9.54 11.67 32.57
C TYR A 290 -9.22 12.00 34.02
N LEU A 291 -8.53 13.11 34.29
CA LEU A 291 -8.20 13.53 35.66
C LEU A 291 -9.44 14.01 36.42
N LYS A 292 -10.32 14.80 35.79
CA LYS A 292 -11.57 15.28 36.39
C LYS A 292 -12.53 14.12 36.67
N ARG A 293 -12.64 13.16 35.75
CA ARG A 293 -13.60 12.05 35.85
C ARG A 293 -15.03 12.58 36.07
N THR A 294 -15.63 12.16 37.18
CA THR A 294 -16.95 12.54 37.64
C THR A 294 -16.92 13.64 38.69
N ASP A 295 -15.73 14.10 39.11
CA ASP A 295 -15.60 15.17 40.09
C ASP A 295 -16.20 16.46 39.53
N THR A 296 -16.72 17.29 40.44
CA THR A 296 -17.08 18.67 40.12
C THR A 296 -15.82 19.44 39.77
N VAL A 297 -15.96 20.54 39.03
CA VAL A 297 -14.82 21.40 38.69
C VAL A 297 -14.08 21.87 39.94
N GLU A 298 -14.82 22.24 41.00
CA GLU A 298 -14.22 22.68 42.27
C GLU A 298 -13.37 21.59 42.93
N ILE A 299 -13.92 20.38 43.10
CA ILE A 299 -13.19 19.25 43.71
C ILE A 299 -11.96 18.92 42.86
N PHE A 300 -12.11 18.92 41.53
CA PHE A 300 -11.02 18.66 40.61
C PHE A 300 -9.86 19.64 40.79
N ILE A 301 -10.13 20.94 40.85
CA ILE A 301 -9.08 21.96 41.01
C ILE A 301 -8.44 21.91 42.41
N LYS A 302 -9.24 21.76 43.48
CA LYS A 302 -8.70 21.64 44.85
C LYS A 302 -7.80 20.41 45.02
N ARG A 303 -8.14 19.27 44.39
CA ARG A 303 -7.28 18.08 44.41
C ARG A 303 -5.94 18.33 43.72
N ILE A 304 -5.94 19.08 42.61
CA ILE A 304 -4.71 19.47 41.91
C ILE A 304 -3.84 20.35 42.80
N GLU A 305 -4.44 21.37 43.43
CA GLU A 305 -3.75 22.24 44.35
C GLU A 305 -3.13 21.46 45.51
N HIS A 306 -3.90 20.60 46.18
CA HIS A 306 -3.39 19.74 47.25
C HIS A 306 -2.18 18.90 46.82
N ILE A 307 -2.25 18.23 45.66
CA ILE A 307 -1.14 17.41 45.15
C ILE A 307 0.10 18.27 44.90
N LEU A 308 -0.06 19.43 44.25
CA LEU A 308 1.07 20.31 43.94
C LEU A 308 1.68 20.93 45.21
N THR A 309 0.86 21.34 46.18
CA THR A 309 1.29 21.86 47.48
C THR A 309 2.04 20.80 48.26
N TYR A 310 1.51 19.58 48.37
CA TYR A 310 2.15 18.47 49.06
C TYR A 310 3.55 18.14 48.50
N ASN A 311 3.70 18.24 47.17
CA ASN A 311 4.97 18.01 46.48
C ASN A 311 5.83 19.28 46.34
N ASN A 312 5.52 20.37 47.03
CA ASN A 312 6.26 21.64 47.04
C ASN A 312 6.41 22.31 45.66
N HIS A 313 5.50 22.06 44.72
CA HIS A 313 5.51 22.72 43.41
C HIS A 313 4.87 24.11 43.45
N ILE A 314 4.03 24.39 44.44
CA ILE A 314 3.32 25.66 44.65
C ILE A 314 3.20 25.95 46.15
N LEU A 315 2.88 27.20 46.49
CA LEU A 315 2.40 27.59 47.81
C LEU A 315 0.88 27.69 47.77
N GLY A 316 0.19 26.59 48.10
CA GLY A 316 -1.27 26.51 48.09
C GLY A 316 -1.81 25.86 49.36
N GLU A 317 -3.10 25.52 49.34
CA GLU A 317 -3.78 24.85 50.46
C GLU A 317 -3.73 23.32 50.33
N LEU A 318 -3.89 22.63 51.47
CA LEU A 318 -4.00 21.17 51.54
C LEU A 318 -5.45 20.76 51.80
N PHE A 319 -5.98 19.90 50.93
CA PHE A 319 -7.33 19.32 51.01
C PHE A 319 -7.32 17.77 51.16
N PRO A 320 -6.76 17.21 52.26
CA PRO A 320 -6.66 15.76 52.46
C PRO A 320 -8.01 15.04 52.50
N GLU A 321 -9.08 15.73 52.89
CA GLU A 321 -10.45 15.24 52.97
C GLU A 321 -11.07 14.91 51.60
N LEU A 322 -10.53 15.48 50.51
CA LEU A 322 -10.99 15.22 49.13
C LEU A 322 -10.49 13.88 48.55
N PHE A 323 -9.73 13.10 49.33
CA PHE A 323 -9.21 11.80 48.93
C PHE A 323 -9.91 10.69 49.72
N SER A 324 -10.77 9.93 49.03
CA SER A 324 -11.57 8.86 49.65
C SER A 324 -10.71 7.74 50.24
N ASN A 325 -11.25 7.09 51.26
CA ASN A 325 -10.66 5.88 51.85
C ASN A 325 -10.91 4.65 50.96
N HIS A 326 -9.98 3.70 51.01
CA HIS A 326 -9.99 2.47 50.21
C HIS A 326 -9.43 1.31 51.03
N THR A 327 -9.98 0.12 50.82
CA THR A 327 -9.48 -1.13 51.41
C THR A 327 -8.29 -1.67 50.62
N HIS A 328 -7.37 -2.35 51.31
CA HIS A 328 -6.21 -2.94 50.65
C HIS A 328 -6.57 -4.16 49.81
N ILE A 329 -5.71 -4.41 48.82
CA ILE A 329 -5.70 -5.64 48.03
C ILE A 329 -4.51 -6.48 48.52
N SER A 330 -4.72 -7.77 48.74
CA SER A 330 -3.67 -8.65 49.28
C SER A 330 -2.51 -8.87 48.32
N TYR A 331 -1.33 -9.20 48.87
CA TYR A 331 -0.12 -9.56 48.13
C TYR A 331 -0.37 -10.62 47.05
N SER A 332 -1.12 -11.67 47.39
CA SER A 332 -1.41 -12.78 46.46
C SER A 332 -2.24 -12.32 45.25
N ILE A 333 -3.11 -11.32 45.40
CA ILE A 333 -3.87 -10.74 44.29
C ILE A 333 -2.96 -9.90 43.40
N TYR A 334 -2.04 -9.11 43.96
CA TYR A 334 -1.04 -8.37 43.16
C TYR A 334 -0.19 -9.32 42.30
N LYS A 335 0.34 -10.39 42.91
CA LYS A 335 1.11 -11.42 42.20
C LYS A 335 0.30 -12.13 41.11
N LYS A 336 -0.97 -12.47 41.37
CA LYS A 336 -1.85 -13.05 40.34
C LYS A 336 -2.11 -12.08 39.18
N ARG A 337 -2.34 -10.79 39.48
CA ARG A 337 -2.58 -9.75 38.47
C ARG A 337 -1.34 -9.45 37.63
N SER A 338 -0.14 -9.49 38.23
CA SER A 338 1.11 -9.27 37.51
C SER A 338 1.37 -10.39 36.51
N VAL A 339 1.20 -11.66 36.91
CA VAL A 339 1.32 -12.83 36.02
C VAL A 339 0.35 -12.74 34.85
N ARG A 340 -0.93 -12.43 35.10
CA ARG A 340 -1.95 -12.29 34.04
C ARG A 340 -1.61 -11.19 33.02
N ARG A 341 -0.88 -10.16 33.44
CA ARG A 341 -0.49 -9.03 32.61
C ARG A 341 0.93 -9.14 32.08
N SER A 342 1.63 -10.25 32.35
CA SER A 342 3.04 -10.43 32.02
C SER A 342 3.93 -9.31 32.58
N ILE A 343 3.65 -8.88 33.82
CA ILE A 343 4.45 -7.89 34.55
C ILE A 343 5.33 -8.62 35.55
N GLU A 344 6.63 -8.32 35.51
CA GLU A 344 7.62 -8.84 36.46
C GLU A 344 7.25 -8.48 37.91
N PHE A 345 7.46 -9.42 38.83
CA PHE A 345 7.07 -9.25 40.23
C PHE A 345 8.13 -9.84 41.17
N HIS A 346 8.92 -8.96 41.80
CA HIS A 346 10.04 -9.33 42.67
C HIS A 346 9.91 -8.80 44.11
N LEU A 347 8.78 -8.18 44.45
CA LEU A 347 8.49 -7.83 45.85
C LEU A 347 8.34 -9.11 46.68
N THR A 348 9.01 -9.17 47.83
CA THR A 348 8.68 -10.11 48.88
C THR A 348 7.43 -9.64 49.63
N GLU A 349 6.75 -10.54 50.33
CA GLU A 349 5.57 -10.17 51.12
C GLU A 349 5.90 -9.18 52.25
N SER A 350 7.10 -9.29 52.83
CA SER A 350 7.60 -8.33 53.83
C SER A 350 7.78 -6.93 53.24
N ILE A 351 8.42 -6.80 52.07
CA ILE A 351 8.59 -5.50 51.39
C ILE A 351 7.23 -4.94 50.98
N PHE A 352 6.34 -5.78 50.44
CA PHE A 352 4.98 -5.37 50.10
C PHE A 352 4.25 -4.76 51.30
N ASN A 353 4.27 -5.45 52.45
CA ASN A 353 3.63 -4.99 53.67
C ASN A 353 4.26 -3.69 54.21
N ALA A 354 5.58 -3.52 54.07
CA ALA A 354 6.24 -2.26 54.43
C ALA A 354 5.78 -1.09 53.54
N ILE A 355 5.70 -1.29 52.23
CA ILE A 355 5.30 -0.23 51.27
C ILE A 355 3.87 0.24 51.58
N ILE A 356 2.89 -0.64 51.75
CA ILE A 356 1.48 -0.24 51.92
C ILE A 356 1.20 0.55 53.23
N GLN A 357 2.15 0.57 54.17
CA GLN A 357 2.06 1.36 55.40
C GLN A 357 2.63 2.78 55.26
N MET A 358 3.38 3.06 54.18
CA MET A 358 3.88 4.40 53.92
C MET A 358 2.77 5.33 53.40
N ASP A 359 2.97 6.64 53.55
CA ASP A 359 2.08 7.65 53.00
C ASP A 359 2.07 7.63 51.46
N CYS A 360 0.93 7.98 50.87
CA CYS A 360 0.82 8.09 49.43
C CYS A 360 1.84 9.10 48.90
N TYR A 361 2.76 8.68 48.02
CA TYR A 361 3.82 9.57 47.53
C TYR A 361 3.30 10.74 46.66
N ILE A 362 2.05 10.67 46.18
CA ILE A 362 1.43 11.71 45.34
C ILE A 362 0.66 12.73 46.18
N CYS A 363 -0.12 12.30 47.18
CA CYS A 363 -1.01 13.20 47.94
C CYS A 363 -0.84 13.11 49.46
N GLY A 364 0.15 12.40 49.98
CA GLY A 364 0.41 12.30 51.41
C GLY A 364 -0.63 11.56 52.24
N LYS A 365 -1.62 10.92 51.61
CA LYS A 365 -2.66 10.18 52.35
C LYS A 365 -2.03 9.03 53.13
N SER A 366 -2.11 9.10 54.46
CA SER A 366 -1.58 8.10 55.38
C SER A 366 -2.49 6.88 55.53
N THR A 367 -1.88 5.73 55.82
CA THR A 367 -2.61 4.51 56.16
C THR A 367 -3.24 4.64 57.56
N THR A 368 -4.49 4.20 57.69
CA THR A 368 -5.31 4.20 58.92
C THR A 368 -6.12 2.90 59.02
N ASN A 369 -6.86 2.71 60.11
CA ASN A 369 -7.76 1.55 60.27
C ASN A 369 -8.85 1.46 59.19
N THR A 370 -9.20 2.59 58.54
CA THR A 370 -10.24 2.64 57.51
C THR A 370 -9.69 2.80 56.09
N HIS A 371 -8.37 2.98 55.96
CA HIS A 371 -7.72 3.20 54.67
C HIS A 371 -6.33 2.59 54.64
N ILE A 372 -6.04 1.79 53.64
CA ILE A 372 -4.68 1.31 53.41
C ILE A 372 -4.26 1.65 51.99
N ASN A 373 -3.04 2.15 51.83
CA ASN A 373 -2.49 2.46 50.52
C ASN A 373 -2.25 1.20 49.68
N GLY A 374 -2.34 1.36 48.36
CA GLY A 374 -1.90 0.35 47.41
C GLY A 374 -0.43 0.56 47.02
N ILE A 375 -0.01 -0.16 45.99
CA ILE A 375 1.31 0.00 45.39
C ILE A 375 1.12 0.53 43.96
N ASP A 376 1.75 1.67 43.68
CA ASP A 376 1.96 2.18 42.33
C ASP A 376 3.36 1.78 41.85
N ARG A 377 3.46 1.53 40.54
CA ARG A 377 4.75 1.37 39.87
C ARG A 377 5.14 2.75 39.36
N PHE A 378 6.19 3.33 39.94
CA PHE A 378 6.60 4.70 39.66
C PHE A 378 6.82 4.89 38.16
N ASP A 379 7.61 4.01 37.54
CA ASP A 379 7.60 3.76 36.10
C ASP A 379 6.68 2.58 35.77
N SER A 380 5.63 2.84 34.98
CA SER A 380 4.65 1.84 34.54
C SER A 380 5.21 0.83 33.54
N ASN A 381 6.36 1.12 32.90
CA ASN A 381 7.07 0.22 32.01
C ASN A 381 7.89 -0.83 32.76
N CYS A 382 8.21 -0.58 34.04
CA CYS A 382 8.95 -1.50 34.88
C CYS A 382 8.01 -2.42 35.70
N GLY A 383 8.58 -3.51 36.21
CA GLY A 383 7.90 -4.46 37.08
C GLY A 383 7.63 -3.95 38.50
N TYR A 384 7.11 -4.84 39.35
CA TYR A 384 7.06 -4.62 40.79
C TYR A 384 8.43 -4.93 41.41
N LEU A 385 9.33 -3.96 41.33
CA LEU A 385 10.68 -3.96 41.90
C LEU A 385 10.73 -3.06 43.15
N SER A 386 11.60 -3.35 44.10
CA SER A 386 11.65 -2.63 45.39
C SER A 386 11.96 -1.14 45.25
N ASP A 387 12.74 -0.76 44.24
CA ASP A 387 13.11 0.63 43.90
C ASP A 387 12.08 1.33 43.00
N ASN A 388 11.27 0.58 42.26
CA ASN A 388 10.21 1.11 41.39
C ASN A 388 8.84 1.21 42.08
N CYS A 389 8.62 0.54 43.21
CA CYS A 389 7.32 0.51 43.88
C CYS A 389 7.19 1.59 44.96
N ARG A 390 6.08 2.33 44.92
CA ARG A 390 5.76 3.37 45.92
C ARG A 390 4.36 3.19 46.47
N ALA A 391 4.18 3.55 47.73
CA ALA A 391 2.87 3.55 48.37
C ALA A 391 1.98 4.60 47.72
N CYS A 392 0.79 4.21 47.27
CA CYS A 392 -0.09 5.12 46.56
C CYS A 392 -1.55 4.79 46.83
N CYS A 393 -2.34 5.81 47.20
CA CYS A 393 -3.77 5.64 47.39
C CYS A 393 -4.43 5.30 46.04
N HIS A 394 -5.57 4.60 46.08
CA HIS A 394 -6.25 4.17 44.85
C HIS A 394 -6.59 5.35 43.92
N SER A 395 -7.01 6.48 44.49
CA SER A 395 -7.35 7.67 43.72
C SER A 395 -6.15 8.23 42.95
N CYS A 396 -4.99 8.38 43.60
CA CYS A 396 -3.79 8.91 42.95
C CYS A 396 -3.19 7.93 41.93
N ASN A 397 -3.19 6.63 42.24
CA ASN A 397 -2.76 5.60 41.29
C ASN A 397 -3.64 5.61 40.02
N PHE A 398 -4.95 5.79 40.19
CA PHE A 398 -5.86 5.94 39.05
C PHE A 398 -5.58 7.23 38.27
N LEU A 399 -5.36 8.37 38.94
CA LEU A 399 -5.07 9.64 38.26
C LEU A 399 -3.76 9.61 37.46
N LYS A 400 -2.70 9.02 38.02
CA LYS A 400 -1.43 8.83 37.33
C LYS A 400 -1.53 7.82 36.19
N ASN A 401 -2.30 6.74 36.38
CA ASN A 401 -2.47 5.68 35.40
C ASN A 401 -1.10 5.16 34.89
N ASP A 402 -0.87 5.24 33.58
CA ASP A 402 0.38 4.90 32.90
C ASP A 402 1.19 6.13 32.46
N TYR A 403 0.79 7.34 32.86
CA TYR A 403 1.55 8.55 32.59
C TYR A 403 2.89 8.53 33.32
N ASN A 404 3.92 9.06 32.66
CA ASN A 404 5.18 9.35 33.33
C ASN A 404 4.93 10.36 34.46
N TYR A 405 5.60 10.17 35.60
CA TYR A 405 5.36 11.00 36.78
C TYR A 405 5.63 12.49 36.53
N ASP A 406 6.70 12.83 35.82
CA ASP A 406 7.03 14.23 35.54
C ASP A 406 6.01 14.87 34.58
N GLU A 407 5.57 14.13 33.56
CA GLU A 407 4.51 14.58 32.65
C GLU A 407 3.18 14.80 33.39
N PHE A 408 2.85 13.88 34.31
CA PHE A 408 1.68 14.01 35.18
C PHE A 408 1.76 15.28 36.05
N MET A 409 2.87 15.49 36.74
CA MET A 409 3.06 16.68 37.61
C MET A 409 3.08 17.98 36.80
N GLN A 410 3.73 17.99 35.63
CA GLN A 410 3.70 19.15 34.71
C GLN A 410 2.28 19.45 34.24
N LYS A 411 1.48 18.41 33.96
CA LYS A 411 0.07 18.60 33.59
C LYS A 411 -0.73 19.25 34.71
N LEU A 412 -0.55 18.79 35.95
CA LEU A 412 -1.22 19.36 37.11
C LEU A 412 -0.86 20.84 37.27
N LEU A 413 0.43 21.17 37.15
CA LEU A 413 0.91 22.55 37.25
C LEU A 413 0.37 23.44 36.13
N LEU A 414 0.26 22.91 34.91
CA LEU A 414 -0.34 23.63 33.78
C LEU A 414 -1.81 23.95 34.03
N ILE A 415 -2.58 22.99 34.55
CA ILE A 415 -3.99 23.20 34.91
C ILE A 415 -4.09 24.29 35.97
N TYR A 416 -3.35 24.15 37.08
CA TYR A 416 -3.36 25.11 38.19
C TYR A 416 -3.04 26.54 37.73
N LYS A 417 -1.98 26.71 36.92
CA LYS A 417 -1.60 28.02 36.37
C LYS A 417 -2.65 28.60 35.43
N PHE A 418 -3.34 27.76 34.66
CA PHE A 418 -4.36 28.23 33.72
C PHE A 418 -5.63 28.66 34.46
N THR A 419 -6.09 27.89 35.44
CA THR A 419 -7.30 28.19 36.19
C THR A 419 -7.14 29.39 37.12
N ASN A 420 -5.96 29.59 37.72
CA ASN A 420 -5.67 30.76 38.56
C ASN A 420 -5.33 32.04 37.78
N LYS A 421 -5.23 32.00 36.46
CA LYS A 421 -5.14 33.21 35.61
C LYS A 421 -6.51 33.74 35.19
N LEU A 422 -7.55 32.93 35.35
CA LEU A 422 -8.92 33.23 34.93
C LEU A 422 -9.80 33.72 36.10
N ILE A 423 -9.23 33.73 37.31
CA ILE A 423 -9.76 34.34 38.54
C ILE A 423 -8.91 35.59 38.78
#